data_AF-A0A258ZE29-F1
#
_entry.id   AF-A0A258ZE29-F1
#
_cell.length_a   1.000
_cell.length_b   1.000
_cell.length_c   1.000
_cell.angle_alpha   90.00
_cell.angle_beta   90.00
_cell.angle_gamma   90.00
#
_symmetry.space_group_name_H-M   'P 1'
#
loop_
_entity.id
_entity.type
_entity.pdbx_description
1 polymer ?
#
loop_
_entity_poly.entity_id
_entity_poly.type
_entity_poly.pdbx_seq_one_letter_code
_entity_poly.pdbx_strand_id
1 'polypeptide(L)'
;MNLVKFSAKLSSSGPVLEPGTPLWQIVPTRGADGRPLADFMMLVPKLNKRPQHIIDITLINLQKALEPCPDVVFVNFNMKLNLLWVSVNCRNGLILELVSVIQKRVPEAMLVA
;
A
#
# COMPACT_ATOMS: atom_id res chain seq x y z
N MET A 1 1.35 26.74 -9.56
CA MET A 1 1.10 26.16 -8.22
C MET A 1 2.41 25.52 -7.75
N ASN A 2 3.15 26.20 -6.89
CA ASN A 2 4.49 25.80 -6.48
C ASN A 2 4.40 24.74 -5.38
N LEU A 3 4.85 23.52 -5.66
CA LEU A 3 5.06 22.49 -4.65
C LEU A 3 6.29 22.89 -3.82
N VAL A 4 6.11 23.00 -2.51
CA VAL A 4 7.13 23.37 -1.55
C VAL A 4 8.25 22.33 -1.59
N LYS A 5 9.47 22.74 -1.98
CA LYS A 5 10.67 21.91 -1.89
C LYS A 5 11.01 21.70 -0.41
N PHE A 6 10.83 20.49 0.11
CA PHE A 6 11.43 20.10 1.38
C PHE A 6 12.96 20.22 1.26
N SER A 7 13.54 21.26 1.87
CA SER A 7 14.98 21.40 2.02
C SER A 7 15.31 21.18 3.50
N ALA A 8 15.47 19.91 3.86
CA ALA A 8 16.18 19.55 5.08
C ALA A 8 17.43 18.78 4.64
N LYS A 9 18.60 19.42 4.77
CA LYS A 9 19.90 18.75 4.63
C LYS A 9 20.02 17.72 5.75
N LEU A 10 19.63 16.49 5.47
CA LEU A 10 20.00 15.33 6.29
C LEU A 10 21.45 14.98 5.95
N SER A 11 22.33 14.96 6.95
CA SER A 11 23.71 14.51 6.81
C SER A 11 23.73 13.04 6.38
N SER A 12 24.04 12.78 5.11
CA SER A 12 23.95 11.48 4.46
C SER A 12 25.25 10.70 4.59
N SER A 13 25.39 9.88 5.63
CA SER A 13 26.30 8.72 5.59
C SER A 13 25.53 7.42 5.29
N GLY A 14 24.44 7.54 4.54
CA GLY A 14 23.61 6.42 4.08
C GLY A 14 23.74 6.21 2.57
N PRO A 15 23.34 5.04 2.05
CA PRO A 15 23.31 4.79 0.61
C PRO A 15 22.49 5.87 -0.11
N VAL A 16 22.88 6.19 -1.35
CA VAL A 16 22.19 7.15 -2.21
C VAL A 16 20.72 6.72 -2.35
N LEU A 17 19.80 7.59 -1.95
CA LEU A 17 18.37 7.38 -2.09
C LEU A 17 17.95 7.76 -3.52
N GLU A 18 17.95 6.79 -4.43
CA GLU A 18 17.36 6.99 -5.74
C GLU A 18 15.82 7.02 -5.63
N PRO A 19 15.15 8.02 -6.23
CA PRO A 19 13.70 8.07 -6.24
C PRO A 19 13.15 6.88 -7.04
N GLY A 20 12.20 6.15 -6.44
CA GLY A 20 11.42 5.15 -7.17
C GLY A 20 10.51 5.81 -8.23
N THR A 21 9.98 5.00 -9.15
CA THR A 21 8.98 5.46 -10.12
C THR A 21 7.83 6.18 -9.40
N PRO A 22 7.48 7.41 -9.78
CA PRO A 22 6.39 8.15 -9.17
C PRO A 22 5.06 7.39 -9.26
N LEU A 23 4.32 7.39 -8.17
CA LEU A 23 3.10 6.58 -8.01
C LEU A 23 2.01 6.94 -9.03
N TRP A 24 1.91 8.21 -9.41
CA TRP A 24 0.98 8.67 -10.44
C TRP A 24 1.22 8.05 -11.83
N GLN A 25 2.40 7.45 -12.07
CA GLN A 25 2.72 6.75 -13.31
C GLN A 25 2.30 5.27 -13.30
N ILE A 26 2.02 4.70 -12.12
CA ILE A 26 1.75 3.26 -11.96
C ILE A 26 0.35 2.98 -11.40
N VAL A 27 -0.32 3.99 -10.83
CA VAL A 27 -1.64 3.84 -10.21
C VAL A 27 -2.73 4.49 -11.07
N PRO A 28 -3.86 3.81 -11.31
CA PRO A 28 -5.02 4.44 -11.93
C PRO A 28 -5.52 5.59 -11.05
N THR A 29 -5.73 6.77 -11.63
CA THR A 29 -6.29 7.92 -10.89
C THR A 29 -7.82 7.92 -10.89
N ARG A 30 -8.43 7.16 -11.81
CA ARG A 30 -9.88 7.07 -12.00
C ARG A 30 -10.31 5.62 -12.21
N GLY A 31 -11.46 5.26 -11.66
CA GLY A 31 -12.12 3.98 -11.88
C GLY A 31 -12.73 3.88 -13.29
N ALA A 32 -13.29 2.70 -13.59
CA ALA A 32 -13.93 2.43 -14.89
C ALA A 32 -15.15 3.34 -15.17
N ASP A 33 -15.75 3.91 -14.13
CA ASP A 33 -16.86 4.87 -14.19
C ASP A 33 -16.39 6.34 -14.30
N GLY A 34 -15.08 6.58 -14.37
CA GLY A 34 -14.48 7.91 -14.42
C GLY A 34 -14.42 8.64 -13.08
N ARG A 35 -14.88 8.04 -11.97
CA ARG A 35 -14.81 8.63 -10.63
C ARG A 35 -13.40 8.50 -10.04
N PRO A 36 -12.99 9.44 -9.15
CA PRO A 36 -11.71 9.32 -8.46
C PRO A 36 -11.69 8.07 -7.56
N LEU A 37 -10.52 7.43 -7.49
CA LEU A 37 -10.26 6.37 -6.53
C LEU A 37 -9.80 6.96 -5.20
N ALA A 38 -10.02 6.22 -4.12
CA ALA A 38 -9.39 6.47 -2.83
C ALA A 38 -8.23 5.49 -2.64
N ASP A 39 -7.13 5.97 -2.06
CA ASP A 39 -5.98 5.15 -1.74
C ASP A 39 -5.83 5.00 -0.22
N PHE A 40 -5.39 3.82 0.21
CA PHE A 40 -4.85 3.64 1.55
C PHE A 40 -3.62 2.73 1.51
N MET A 41 -2.79 2.83 2.55
CA MET A 41 -1.59 2.02 2.67
C MET A 41 -1.55 1.30 4.00
N MET A 42 -0.98 0.10 4.02
CA MET A 42 -0.70 -0.65 5.24
C MET A 42 0.74 -1.13 5.27
N LEU A 43 1.39 -1.05 6.43
CA LEU A 43 2.69 -1.67 6.68
C LEU A 43 2.50 -3.10 7.18
N VAL A 44 3.36 -4.02 6.74
CA VAL A 44 3.51 -5.37 7.32
C VAL A 44 4.92 -5.49 7.91
N PRO A 45 5.14 -4.99 9.14
CA PRO A 45 6.49 -4.71 9.62
C PRO A 45 7.43 -5.91 9.55
N LYS A 46 8.63 -5.68 9.00
CA LYS A 46 9.73 -6.66 8.93
C LYS A 46 9.44 -7.91 8.08
N LEU A 47 8.39 -7.91 7.24
CA LEU A 47 8.05 -9.07 6.41
C LEU A 47 9.23 -9.55 5.54
N ASN A 48 9.95 -8.62 4.92
CA ASN A 48 11.14 -8.88 4.11
C ASN A 48 12.34 -9.46 4.86
N LYS A 49 12.29 -9.53 6.20
CA LYS A 49 13.30 -10.19 7.04
C LYS A 49 12.84 -11.58 7.50
N ARG A 50 11.63 -12.00 7.13
CA ARG A 50 11.08 -13.32 7.49
C ARG A 50 11.55 -14.38 6.49
N PRO A 51 11.50 -15.67 6.87
CA PRO A 51 11.72 -16.77 5.94
C PRO A 51 10.74 -16.71 4.76
N GLN A 52 11.18 -17.17 3.58
CA GLN A 52 10.39 -17.09 2.34
C GLN A 52 8.98 -17.68 2.48
N HIS A 53 8.84 -18.84 3.13
CA HIS A 53 7.53 -19.46 3.33
C HIS A 53 6.55 -18.58 4.14
N ILE A 54 7.03 -17.77 5.09
CA ILE A 54 6.20 -16.81 5.82
C ILE A 54 5.79 -15.66 4.91
N ILE A 55 6.71 -15.16 4.09
CA ILE A 55 6.42 -14.12 3.08
C ILE A 55 5.31 -14.61 2.15
N ASP A 56 5.44 -15.81 1.61
CA ASP A 56 4.47 -16.39 0.66
C ASP A 56 3.10 -16.56 1.32
N ILE A 57 3.04 -17.09 2.54
CA ILE A 57 1.78 -17.24 3.30
C ILE A 57 1.13 -15.88 3.55
N THR A 58 1.90 -14.86 3.94
CA THR A 58 1.38 -13.51 4.15
C THR A 58 0.83 -12.90 2.86
N LEU A 59 1.55 -13.04 1.73
CA LEU A 59 1.08 -12.54 0.43
C LEU A 59 -0.20 -13.25 -0.02
N ILE A 60 -0.31 -14.58 0.18
CA ILE A 60 -1.53 -15.34 -0.09
C ILE A 60 -2.68 -14.86 0.81
N ASN A 61 -2.41 -14.56 2.08
CA ASN A 61 -3.42 -14.05 3.00
C ASN A 61 -3.91 -12.66 2.62
N LEU A 62 -3.03 -11.78 2.13
CA LEU A 62 -3.41 -10.47 1.57
C LEU A 62 -4.27 -10.64 0.32
N GLN A 63 -3.88 -11.54 -0.60
CA GLN A 63 -4.67 -11.84 -1.78
C GLN A 63 -6.08 -12.32 -1.40
N LYS A 64 -6.18 -13.30 -0.48
CA LYS A 64 -7.46 -13.81 0.03
C LYS A 64 -8.30 -12.78 0.79
N ALA A 65 -7.69 -11.72 1.32
CA ALA A 65 -8.40 -10.62 1.96
C ALA A 65 -9.04 -9.69 0.91
N LEU A 66 -8.33 -9.42 -0.19
CA LEU A 66 -8.66 -8.36 -1.15
C LEU A 66 -9.42 -8.86 -2.37
N GLU A 67 -9.14 -10.07 -2.84
CA GLU A 67 -9.76 -10.67 -4.04
C GLU A 67 -11.30 -10.73 -3.99
N PRO A 68 -11.95 -11.02 -2.84
CA PRO A 68 -13.41 -11.01 -2.78
C PRO A 68 -14.04 -9.61 -2.81
N CYS A 69 -13.25 -8.53 -2.76
CA CYS A 69 -13.74 -7.17 -2.60
C CYS A 69 -13.83 -6.46 -3.95
N PRO A 70 -15.03 -6.29 -4.54
CA PRO A 70 -15.20 -5.73 -5.89
C PRO A 70 -14.82 -4.25 -5.97
N ASP A 71 -14.79 -3.56 -4.82
CA ASP A 71 -14.40 -2.17 -4.75
C ASP A 71 -12.87 -1.97 -4.91
N VAL A 72 -12.06 -3.03 -4.81
CA VAL A 72 -10.61 -2.97 -4.97
C VAL A 72 -10.26 -2.90 -6.46
N VAL A 73 -9.58 -1.82 -6.85
CA VAL A 73 -9.22 -1.55 -8.25
C VAL A 73 -7.76 -1.83 -8.52
N PHE A 74 -6.89 -1.57 -7.55
CA PHE A 74 -5.45 -1.78 -7.69
C PHE A 74 -4.84 -2.19 -6.35
N VAL A 75 -3.86 -3.10 -6.42
CA VAL A 75 -3.08 -3.56 -5.28
C VAL A 75 -1.62 -3.64 -5.66
N ASN A 76 -0.74 -3.08 -4.83
CA ASN A 76 0.70 -3.25 -4.98
C ASN A 76 1.34 -3.53 -3.62
N PHE A 77 2.28 -4.47 -3.57
CA PHE A 77 3.08 -4.71 -2.38
C PHE A 77 4.54 -4.40 -2.64
N ASN A 78 5.07 -3.38 -1.96
CA ASN A 78 6.48 -3.03 -2.01
C ASN A 78 7.25 -3.79 -0.93
N MET A 79 7.94 -4.85 -1.34
CA MET A 79 8.72 -5.71 -0.43
C MET A 79 9.90 -4.99 0.23
N LYS A 80 10.49 -3.97 -0.41
CA LYS A 80 11.60 -3.21 0.19
C LYS A 80 11.12 -2.40 1.40
N LEU A 81 9.91 -1.84 1.31
CA LEU A 81 9.28 -1.05 2.37
C LEU A 81 8.38 -1.86 3.32
N ASN A 82 8.04 -3.09 2.95
CA ASN A 82 6.97 -3.87 3.54
C ASN A 82 5.62 -3.14 3.54
N LEU A 83 5.31 -2.48 2.43
CA LEU A 83 4.17 -1.58 2.29
C LEU A 83 3.18 -2.14 1.27
N LEU A 84 1.94 -2.35 1.70
CA LEU A 84 0.78 -2.63 0.87
C LEU A 84 0.12 -1.30 0.48
N TRP A 85 -0.06 -1.07 -0.81
CA TRP A 85 -0.92 -0.01 -1.37
C TRP A 85 -2.20 -0.66 -1.89
N VAL A 86 -3.34 -0.06 -1.59
CA VAL A 86 -4.63 -0.43 -2.18
C VAL A 86 -5.36 0.81 -2.69
N SER A 87 -5.82 0.78 -3.94
CA SER A 87 -6.73 1.77 -4.52
C SER A 87 -8.13 1.18 -4.65
N VAL A 88 -9.15 1.96 -4.28
CA VAL A 88 -10.54 1.49 -4.23
C VAL A 88 -11.52 2.50 -4.83
N ASN A 89 -12.67 2.00 -5.27
CA ASN A 89 -13.81 2.86 -5.58
C ASN A 89 -14.30 3.57 -4.32
N CYS A 90 -14.47 4.89 -4.39
CA CYS A 90 -14.88 5.71 -3.25
C CYS A 90 -16.27 5.29 -2.72
N ARG A 91 -16.30 4.58 -1.59
CA ARG A 91 -17.51 4.21 -0.84
C ARG A 91 -17.32 4.48 0.65
N ASN A 92 -18.32 5.06 1.30
CA ASN A 92 -18.27 5.39 2.72
C ASN A 92 -17.96 4.14 3.57
N GLY A 93 -16.99 4.25 4.47
CA GLY A 93 -16.60 3.19 5.41
C GLY A 93 -15.75 2.05 4.81
N LEU A 94 -15.59 1.98 3.49
CA LEU A 94 -14.92 0.87 2.81
C LEU A 94 -13.47 0.65 3.26
N ILE A 95 -12.69 1.72 3.44
CA ILE A 95 -11.27 1.58 3.84
C ILE A 95 -11.17 0.88 5.21
N LEU A 96 -12.00 1.25 6.18
CA LEU A 96 -12.00 0.62 7.51
C LEU A 96 -12.51 -0.83 7.46
N GLU A 97 -13.48 -1.10 6.59
CA GLU A 97 -13.96 -2.46 6.30
C GLU A 97 -12.81 -3.35 5.78
N LEU A 98 -12.10 -2.89 4.75
CA LEU A 98 -10.97 -3.60 4.15
C LEU A 98 -9.80 -3.76 5.12
N VAL A 99 -9.45 -2.72 5.89
CA VAL A 99 -8.41 -2.79 6.92
C VAL A 99 -8.76 -3.90 7.93
N SER A 100 -10.02 -3.98 8.36
CA SER A 100 -10.47 -5.02 9.29
C SER A 100 -10.39 -6.42 8.67
N VAL A 101 -10.74 -6.58 7.39
CA VAL A 101 -10.63 -7.86 6.66
C VAL A 101 -9.16 -8.30 6.52
N ILE A 102 -8.26 -7.36 6.20
CA ILE A 102 -6.82 -7.61 6.11
C ILE A 102 -6.29 -8.04 7.48
N GLN A 103 -6.58 -7.29 8.54
CA GLN A 103 -6.08 -7.56 9.90
C GLN A 103 -6.58 -8.89 10.47
N LYS A 104 -7.77 -9.37 10.07
CA LYS A 104 -8.23 -10.72 10.43
C LYS A 104 -7.33 -11.84 9.88
N ARG A 105 -6.65 -11.62 8.75
CA ARG A 105 -5.76 -12.61 8.12
C ARG A 105 -4.27 -12.33 8.33
N VAL A 106 -3.90 -11.05 8.48
CA VAL A 106 -2.54 -10.56 8.69
C VAL A 106 -2.57 -9.58 9.87
N PRO A 107 -2.61 -10.08 11.12
CA PRO A 107 -2.83 -9.26 12.32
C PRO A 107 -1.75 -8.19 12.56
N GLU A 108 -0.54 -8.42 12.06
CA GLU A 108 0.57 -7.47 12.14
C GLU A 108 0.45 -6.30 11.16
N ALA A 109 -0.53 -6.31 10.24
CA ALA A 109 -0.72 -5.23 9.27
C ALA A 109 -1.24 -3.94 9.94
N MET A 110 -0.59 -2.82 9.67
CA MET A 110 -0.85 -1.52 10.29
C MET A 110 -1.25 -0.49 9.25
N LEU A 111 -2.41 0.16 9.41
CA LEU A 111 -2.81 1.28 8.56
C LEU A 111 -1.85 2.46 8.73
N VAL A 112 -1.47 3.08 7.60
CA VAL A 112 -0.70 4.33 7.58
C VAL A 112 -1.67 5.51 7.69
N ALA A 113 -1.43 6.41 8.65
CA ALA A 113 -2.25 7.58 8.95
C ALA A 113 -1.42 8.87 8.86
#